data_AF-A0A535XFT8-F1
#
_entry.id   AF-A0A535XFT8-F1
#
_cell.length_a   1.000
_cell.length_b   1.000
_cell.length_c   1.000
_cell.angle_alpha   90.00
_cell.angle_beta   90.00
_cell.angle_gamma   90.00
#
_symmetry.space_group_name_H-M   'P 1'
#
loop_
_entity.id
_entity.type
_entity.pdbx_description
1 polymer ?
#
loop_
_entity_poly.entity_id
_entity_poly.type
_entity_poly.pdbx_seq_one_letter_code
_entity_poly.pdbx_strand_id
1 'polypeptide(L)'
;MAKKDDRPVDAGLAALVGKSEQELIDFWKQRFGLISAIPMDTARVGALTPQLRELVRIENREERKRLTAARMKAFVQLPSDQQERITKTRQAAYNVDRGVLEEDQRMVDEILPTLAEAKGYPTAAR
;
A
#
# COMPACT_ATOMS: atom_id res chain seq x y z
N MET A 1 -28.81 12.83 0.77
CA MET A 1 -27.45 13.09 0.23
C MET A 1 -26.45 12.73 1.31
N ALA A 2 -25.79 11.58 1.20
CA ALA A 2 -24.73 11.22 2.14
C ALA A 2 -23.56 12.18 1.90
N LYS A 3 -23.16 12.93 2.93
CA LYS A 3 -21.93 13.72 2.90
C LYS A 3 -20.81 12.72 2.59
N LYS A 4 -20.20 12.83 1.41
CA LYS A 4 -18.92 12.19 1.13
C LYS A 4 -17.95 12.83 2.11
N ASP A 5 -17.72 12.12 3.21
CA ASP A 5 -16.63 12.42 4.12
C ASP A 5 -15.38 12.20 3.27
N ASP A 6 -14.79 13.29 2.75
CA ASP A 6 -13.51 13.26 2.02
C ASP A 6 -12.44 12.91 3.03
N ARG A 7 -12.42 11.63 3.43
CA ARG A 7 -11.43 11.13 4.36
C ARG A 7 -10.12 11.21 3.62
N PRO A 8 -9.03 11.65 4.27
CA PRO A 8 -7.76 11.80 3.61
C PRO A 8 -7.36 10.55 2.82
N VAL A 9 -7.76 9.33 3.23
CA VAL A 9 -7.58 8.04 2.52
C VAL A 9 -8.10 7.98 1.08
N ASP A 10 -9.04 8.86 0.71
CA ASP A 10 -9.70 8.87 -0.60
C ASP A 10 -8.94 9.72 -1.65
N ALA A 11 -7.87 10.42 -1.27
CA ALA A 11 -6.95 11.01 -2.26
C ALA A 11 -6.20 9.87 -3.00
N GLY A 12 -6.60 9.61 -4.23
CA GLY A 12 -6.13 8.48 -5.04
C GLY A 12 -4.69 8.63 -5.52
N LEU A 13 -4.10 7.52 -5.98
CA LEU A 13 -2.71 7.46 -6.43
C LEU A 13 -2.41 8.34 -7.64
N ALA A 14 -3.44 8.77 -8.40
CA ALA A 14 -3.30 9.72 -9.50
C ALA A 14 -2.70 11.07 -9.07
N ALA A 15 -2.91 11.48 -7.81
CA ALA A 15 -2.34 12.72 -7.27
C ALA A 15 -0.83 12.63 -7.00
N LEU A 16 -0.21 11.47 -7.23
CA LEU A 16 1.20 11.20 -6.94
C LEU A 16 2.10 11.26 -8.19
N VAL A 17 1.51 11.36 -9.37
CA VAL A 17 2.24 11.48 -10.63
C VAL A 17 3.14 12.72 -10.58
N GLY A 18 4.43 12.55 -10.88
CA GLY A 18 5.42 13.64 -10.91
C GLY A 18 5.95 14.09 -9.54
N LYS A 19 5.45 13.54 -8.43
CA LYS A 19 6.00 13.82 -7.08
C LYS A 19 7.38 13.20 -6.89
N SER A 20 8.21 13.75 -5.99
CA SER A 20 9.50 13.16 -5.63
C SER A 20 9.35 11.85 -4.86
N GLU A 21 10.40 11.02 -4.82
CA GLU A 21 10.37 9.75 -4.08
C GLU A 21 10.04 9.95 -2.59
N GLN A 22 10.62 10.97 -1.95
CA GLN A 22 10.37 11.26 -0.55
C GLN A 22 8.89 11.61 -0.29
N GLU A 23 8.28 12.41 -1.17
CA GLU A 23 6.85 12.72 -1.09
C GLU A 23 5.96 11.48 -1.26
N LEU A 24 6.37 10.53 -2.10
CA LEU A 24 5.67 9.24 -2.22
C LEU A 24 5.78 8.40 -0.95
N ILE A 25 6.98 8.35 -0.35
CA ILE A 25 7.22 7.64 0.90
C ILE A 25 6.37 8.24 2.03
N ASP A 26 6.35 9.57 2.15
CA ASP A 26 5.61 10.26 3.20
C ASP A 26 4.09 10.12 3.01
N PHE A 27 3.61 10.15 1.77
CA PHE A 27 2.23 9.79 1.45
C PHE A 27 1.87 8.39 1.95
N TRP A 28 2.70 7.38 1.64
CA TRP A 28 2.44 6.01 2.06
C TRP A 28 2.54 5.82 3.57
N LYS A 29 3.48 6.49 4.25
CA LYS A 29 3.56 6.49 5.73
C LYS A 29 2.29 7.05 6.34
N GLN A 30 1.84 8.22 5.87
CA GLN A 30 0.58 8.82 6.34
C GLN A 30 -0.60 7.88 6.10
N ARG A 31 -0.67 7.26 4.92
CA ARG A 31 -1.70 6.27 4.58
C ARG A 31 -1.71 5.07 5.52
N PHE A 32 -0.55 4.46 5.76
CA PHE A 32 -0.44 3.33 6.67
C PHE A 32 -0.74 3.72 8.12
N GLY A 33 -0.35 4.91 8.55
CA GLY A 33 -0.74 5.46 9.86
C GLY A 33 -2.27 5.55 10.00
N LEU A 34 -2.95 6.13 9.00
CA LEU A 34 -4.41 6.23 8.99
C LEU A 34 -5.09 4.86 8.97
N ILE A 35 -4.61 3.92 8.14
CA ILE A 35 -5.20 2.58 8.05
C ILE A 35 -4.96 1.81 9.35
N SER A 36 -3.76 1.83 9.91
CA SER A 36 -3.44 1.10 11.15
C SER A 36 -4.19 1.61 12.38
N ALA A 37 -4.56 2.90 12.39
CA ALA A 37 -5.37 3.52 13.43
C ALA A 37 -6.86 3.11 13.41
N ILE A 38 -7.35 2.54 12.30
CA ILE A 38 -8.74 2.05 12.23
C ILE A 38 -8.88 0.83 13.17
N PRO A 39 -9.82 0.85 14.14
CA PRO A 39 -9.93 -0.19 15.15
C PRO A 39 -10.47 -1.50 14.59
N MET A 40 -11.37 -1.44 13.61
CA MET A 40 -12.05 -2.62 13.05
C MET A 40 -11.26 -3.22 11.87
N ASP A 41 -10.96 -4.51 11.95
CA ASP A 41 -10.20 -5.24 10.93
C ASP A 41 -10.85 -5.20 9.55
N THR A 42 -12.17 -5.40 9.48
CA THR A 42 -12.92 -5.34 8.21
C THR A 42 -12.86 -3.95 7.57
N ALA A 43 -12.93 -2.89 8.38
CA ALA A 43 -12.79 -1.52 7.89
C ALA A 43 -11.36 -1.22 7.44
N ARG A 44 -10.33 -1.78 8.10
CA ARG A 44 -8.94 -1.70 7.62
C ARG A 44 -8.77 -2.35 6.25
N VAL A 45 -9.32 -3.56 6.07
CA VAL A 45 -9.28 -4.25 4.79
C VAL A 45 -10.00 -3.44 3.71
N GLY A 46 -11.17 -2.88 4.05
CA GLY A 46 -11.92 -1.98 3.16
C GLY A 46 -11.17 -0.69 2.80
N ALA A 47 -10.25 -0.21 3.65
CA ALA A 47 -9.42 0.95 3.37
C ALA A 47 -8.15 0.60 2.57
N LEU A 48 -7.52 -0.55 2.82
CA LEU A 48 -6.30 -0.97 2.12
C LEU A 48 -6.58 -1.49 0.70
N THR A 49 -7.62 -2.31 0.53
CA THR A 49 -7.89 -3.00 -0.75
C THR A 49 -8.07 -2.05 -1.93
N PRO A 50 -8.82 -0.92 -1.82
CA PRO A 50 -8.92 0.04 -2.92
C PRO A 50 -7.59 0.64 -3.33
N GLN A 51 -6.68 0.90 -2.38
CA GLN A 51 -5.35 1.47 -2.67
C GLN A 51 -4.50 0.48 -3.49
N LEU A 52 -4.54 -0.80 -3.14
CA LEU A 52 -3.86 -1.85 -3.91
C LEU A 52 -4.46 -2.00 -5.31
N ARG A 53 -5.79 -1.91 -5.41
CA ARG A 53 -6.49 -2.00 -6.70
C ARG A 53 -6.16 -0.83 -7.61
N GLU A 54 -6.11 0.38 -7.07
CA GLU A 54 -5.66 1.56 -7.81
C GLU A 54 -4.22 1.39 -8.30
N LEU A 55 -3.32 0.92 -7.43
CA LEU A 55 -1.91 0.72 -7.78
C LEU A 55 -1.75 -0.27 -8.94
N VAL A 56 -2.49 -1.38 -8.89
CA VAL A 56 -2.48 -2.43 -9.91
C VAL A 56 -3.03 -1.94 -11.25
N ARG A 57 -3.99 -1.01 -11.24
CA ARG A 57 -4.62 -0.45 -12.44
C ARG A 57 -3.80 0.62 -13.15
N ILE A 58 -2.67 1.05 -12.58
CA ILE A 58 -1.78 2.01 -13.25
C ILE A 58 -1.14 1.31 -14.46
N GLU A 59 -1.51 1.77 -15.66
CA GLU A 59 -1.02 1.20 -16.93
C GLU A 59 0.46 1.48 -17.18
N ASN A 60 0.96 2.63 -16.72
CA ASN A 60 2.38 2.95 -16.78
C ASN A 60 3.16 2.09 -15.79
N ARG A 61 3.81 1.04 -16.31
CA ARG A 61 4.56 0.07 -15.50
C ARG A 61 5.67 0.70 -14.66
N GLU A 62 6.41 1.66 -15.21
CA GLU A 62 7.51 2.32 -14.50
C GLU A 62 6.98 3.19 -13.35
N GLU A 63 5.87 3.89 -13.57
CA GLU A 63 5.23 4.66 -12.50
C GLU A 63 4.66 3.74 -11.41
N ARG A 64 4.04 2.63 -11.80
CA ARG A 64 3.56 1.60 -10.87
C ARG A 64 4.71 1.03 -10.03
N LYS A 65 5.86 0.75 -10.65
CA LYS A 65 7.07 0.30 -9.93
C LYS A 65 7.53 1.34 -8.92
N ARG A 66 7.64 2.59 -9.34
CA ARG A 66 8.08 3.71 -8.49
C ARG A 66 7.19 3.87 -7.26
N LEU A 67 5.87 3.84 -7.45
CA LEU A 67 4.89 3.91 -6.37
C LEU A 67 4.93 2.68 -5.45
N THR A 68 5.13 1.49 -6.02
CA THR A 68 5.26 0.24 -5.25
C THR A 68 6.54 0.24 -4.41
N ALA A 69 7.67 0.68 -4.98
CA ALA A 69 8.94 0.82 -4.27
C ALA A 69 8.82 1.82 -3.11
N ALA A 70 8.23 3.00 -3.35
CA ALA A 70 7.98 3.98 -2.31
C ALA A 70 7.09 3.42 -1.19
N ARG A 71 6.06 2.63 -1.52
CA ARG A 71 5.22 1.93 -0.53
C ARG A 71 6.03 0.96 0.31
N MET A 72 6.92 0.18 -0.31
CA MET A 72 7.77 -0.79 0.40
C MET A 72 8.73 -0.08 1.36
N LYS A 73 9.40 0.99 0.90
CA LYS A 73 10.26 1.85 1.72
C LYS A 73 9.49 2.49 2.88
N ALA A 74 8.27 2.98 2.62
CA ALA A 74 7.42 3.56 3.66
C ALA A 74 7.05 2.53 4.72
N PHE A 75 6.68 1.32 4.32
CA PHE A 75 6.27 0.25 5.23
C PHE A 75 7.38 -0.11 6.24
N VAL A 76 8.60 -0.34 5.76
CA VAL A 76 9.72 -0.76 6.64
C VAL A 76 10.15 0.33 7.63
N GLN A 77 9.77 1.58 7.37
CA GLN A 77 10.04 2.73 8.24
C GLN A 77 8.92 2.96 9.28
N LEU A 78 7.84 2.18 9.28
CA LEU A 78 6.77 2.30 10.26
C LEU A 78 7.17 1.71 11.63
N PRO A 79 6.52 2.13 12.73
CA PRO A 79 6.56 1.41 14.00
C PRO A 79 6.12 -0.06 13.85
N SER A 80 6.74 -0.96 14.62
CA SER A 80 6.53 -2.42 14.50
C SER A 80 5.06 -2.85 14.67
N ASP A 81 4.32 -2.22 15.58
CA ASP A 81 2.90 -2.47 15.80
C ASP A 81 2.05 -2.08 14.58
N GLN A 82 2.41 -0.99 13.89
CA GLN A 82 1.76 -0.61 12.64
C GLN A 82 2.13 -1.56 11.51
N GLN A 83 3.39 -2.00 11.41
CA GLN A 83 3.81 -3.00 10.44
C GLN A 83 3.01 -4.30 10.60
N GLU A 84 2.82 -4.77 11.83
CA GLU A 84 2.04 -5.98 12.13
C GLU A 84 0.58 -5.82 11.70
N ARG A 85 -0.06 -4.70 12.07
CA ARG A 85 -1.46 -4.42 11.69
C ARG A 85 -1.64 -4.34 10.18
N ILE A 86 -0.72 -3.68 9.47
CA ILE A 86 -0.78 -3.58 8.00
C ILE A 86 -0.53 -4.94 7.36
N THR A 87 0.41 -5.74 7.87
CA THR A 87 0.67 -7.10 7.37
C THR A 87 -0.56 -7.99 7.51
N LYS A 88 -1.20 -8.02 8.69
CA LYS A 88 -2.45 -8.75 8.92
C LYS A 88 -3.58 -8.25 8.01
N THR A 89 -3.69 -6.94 7.84
CA THR A 89 -4.69 -6.33 6.95
C THR A 89 -4.47 -6.74 5.49
N ARG A 90 -3.21 -6.77 5.03
CA ARG A 90 -2.85 -7.21 3.67
C ARG A 90 -3.17 -8.70 3.46
N GLN A 91 -2.89 -9.54 4.44
CA GLN A 91 -3.26 -10.96 4.42
C GLN A 91 -4.79 -11.13 4.34
N ALA A 92 -5.56 -10.38 5.13
CA ALA A 92 -7.02 -10.46 5.07
C ALA A 92 -7.59 -9.92 3.74
N ALA A 93 -6.95 -8.92 3.13
CA ALA A 93 -7.33 -8.39 1.81
C ALA A 93 -7.19 -9.44 0.69
N TYR A 94 -6.29 -10.41 0.84
CA TYR A 94 -6.15 -11.54 -0.10
C TYR A 94 -7.44 -12.35 -0.23
N ASN A 95 -8.21 -12.48 0.85
CA ASN A 95 -9.49 -13.20 0.83
C ASN A 95 -10.62 -12.38 0.20
N VAL A 96 -10.44 -11.07 0.03
CA VAL A 96 -11.45 -10.16 -0.55
C VAL A 96 -11.22 -9.96 -2.04
N ASP A 97 -9.97 -9.77 -2.47
CA ASP A 97 -9.61 -9.49 -3.87
C ASP A 97 -8.27 -10.14 -4.22
N ARG A 98 -8.28 -11.47 -4.31
CA ARG A 98 -7.08 -12.29 -4.56
C ARG A 98 -6.30 -11.83 -5.80
N GLY A 99 -6.98 -11.55 -6.90
CA GLY A 99 -6.34 -11.16 -8.16
C GLY A 99 -5.53 -9.87 -8.04
N VAL A 100 -6.05 -8.87 -7.31
CA VAL A 100 -5.31 -7.63 -7.02
C VAL A 100 -4.08 -7.91 -6.17
N LEU A 101 -4.19 -8.75 -5.13
CA LEU A 101 -3.07 -9.05 -4.24
C LEU A 101 -1.97 -9.87 -4.93
N GLU A 102 -2.32 -10.80 -5.82
CA GLU A 102 -1.34 -11.58 -6.60
C GLU A 102 -0.60 -10.71 -7.62
N GLU A 103 -1.31 -9.80 -8.27
CA GLU A 103 -0.72 -8.84 -9.20
C GLU A 103 0.16 -7.81 -8.46
N ASP A 104 -0.27 -7.35 -7.28
CA ASP A 104 0.55 -6.56 -6.37
C ASP A 104 1.81 -7.31 -5.92
N GLN A 105 1.67 -8.56 -5.48
CA GLN A 105 2.80 -9.38 -5.01
C GLN A 105 3.81 -9.62 -6.13
N ARG A 106 3.38 -9.86 -7.37
CA ARG A 106 4.28 -9.99 -8.52
C ARG A 106 5.15 -8.74 -8.72
N MET A 107 4.58 -7.55 -8.54
CA MET A 107 5.34 -6.30 -8.61
C MET A 107 6.32 -6.15 -7.45
N VAL A 108 5.91 -6.52 -6.22
CA VAL A 108 6.79 -6.54 -5.06
C VAL A 108 7.97 -7.49 -5.27
N ASP A 109 7.71 -8.71 -5.76
CA ASP A 109 8.74 -9.73 -5.98
C ASP A 109 9.74 -9.30 -7.07
N GLU A 110 9.31 -8.53 -8.08
CA GLU A 110 10.20 -7.95 -9.10
C GLU A 110 11.10 -6.87 -8.50
N ILE A 111 10.59 -6.02 -7.61
CA ILE A 111 11.29 -4.85 -7.07
C ILE A 111 12.23 -5.23 -5.91
N LEU A 112 11.80 -6.13 -5.02
CA LEU A 112 12.47 -6.41 -3.76
C LEU A 112 13.96 -6.77 -3.91
N PRO A 113 14.41 -7.57 -4.90
CA PRO A 113 15.83 -7.86 -5.09
C PRO A 113 16.70 -6.62 -5.37
N THR A 114 16.10 -5.57 -5.94
CA THR A 114 16.78 -4.32 -6.30
C THR A 114 16.68 -3.23 -5.22
N LEU A 115 15.87 -3.46 -4.18
CA LEU A 115 15.51 -2.44 -3.19
C LEU A 115 16.09 -2.77 -1.81
N ALA A 116 17.39 -2.53 -1.65
CA ALA A 116 18.11 -2.82 -0.40
C ALA A 116 17.47 -2.17 0.85
N GLU A 117 16.89 -0.99 0.67
CA GLU A 117 16.22 -0.23 1.74
C GLU A 117 14.93 -0.90 2.24
N ALA A 118 14.34 -1.82 1.47
CA ALA A 118 13.13 -2.55 1.83
C ALA A 118 13.41 -4.00 2.27
N LYS A 119 14.65 -4.31 2.67
CA LYS A 119 15.10 -5.62 3.17
C LYS A 119 14.46 -5.91 4.54
N GLY A 120 13.20 -6.33 4.51
CA GLY A 120 12.31 -6.43 5.68
C GLY A 120 10.83 -6.32 5.32
N TYR A 121 10.51 -5.98 4.07
CA TYR A 121 9.14 -6.03 3.57
C TYR A 121 8.62 -7.47 3.55
N PRO A 122 7.41 -7.75 4.09
CA PRO A 122 6.84 -9.07 4.09
C PRO A 122 6.49 -9.48 2.66
N THR A 123 7.18 -10.48 2.14
CA THR A 123 6.69 -11.20 0.97
C THR A 123 5.61 -12.18 1.43
N ALA A 124 4.61 -12.42 0.59
CA ALA A 124 3.77 -13.58 0.80
C ALA A 124 4.71 -14.79 0.74
N ALA A 125 4.97 -15.41 1.90
CA ALA A 125 5.68 -16.68 1.95
C ALA A 125 4.96 -17.63 0.99
N ARG A 126 5.71 -18.16 0.02
CA ARG A 126 5.26 -19.26 -0.82
C ARG A 126 4.83 -20.44 0.05
#